data_AF-A0AAX3I203-F1
#
_entry.id   AF-A0AAX3I203-F1
#
_cell.length_a   1.000
_cell.length_b   1.000
_cell.length_c   1.000
_cell.angle_alpha   90.00
_cell.angle_beta   90.00
_cell.angle_gamma   90.00
#
_symmetry.space_group_name_H-M   'P 1'
#
loop_
_entity.id
_entity.type
_entity.pdbx_description
1 polymer ?
#
loop_
_entity_poly.entity_id
_entity_poly.type
_entity_poly.pdbx_seq_one_letter_code
_entity_poly.pdbx_strand_id
1 'polypeptide(L)'
;MRPFQSAPLQFKFAADDSVGSFTGYASTFGGEPDFHGDIIAHGAFTKSLAKHAAAGTRPALLWQHDQTNPVGVWDSFDEDAQGLLSSGRFTLDVPQAKSAHALAKDGALALSIGYTIPPGGAELVNGARLLKQIDLVEVSLVAIAANPNSRIVSVKCAFDPASPNPREFERAARDALGLSAREAKRLMSGGWNGLVRDEQVDNSAELAQIAAKLQNITASLQGR
;
A
#
# COMPACT_ATOMS: atom_id res chain seq x y z
N MET A 1 -6.55 -42.90 6.94
CA MET A 1 -6.94 -41.57 6.42
C MET A 1 -7.37 -40.71 7.60
N ARG A 2 -6.76 -39.54 7.82
CA ARG A 2 -7.21 -38.61 8.88
C ARG A 2 -8.45 -37.86 8.37
N PRO A 3 -9.52 -37.72 9.17
CA PRO A 3 -10.70 -36.94 8.76
C PRO A 3 -10.33 -35.45 8.70
N PHE A 4 -10.60 -34.81 7.57
CA PHE A 4 -10.53 -33.35 7.42
C PHE A 4 -11.91 -32.79 7.79
N GLN A 5 -11.97 -31.93 8.82
CA GLN A 5 -13.17 -31.15 9.14
C GLN A 5 -13.05 -29.80 8.42
N SER A 6 -14.00 -29.47 7.57
CA SER A 6 -14.18 -28.11 7.04
C SER A 6 -15.38 -27.47 7.74
N ALA A 7 -15.15 -26.29 8.33
CA ALA A 7 -16.20 -25.42 8.82
C ALA A 7 -16.35 -24.25 7.83
N PRO A 8 -17.57 -23.85 7.44
CA PRO A 8 -17.76 -22.67 6.62
C PRO A 8 -17.37 -21.41 7.41
N LEU A 9 -16.28 -20.77 6.99
CA LEU A 9 -15.85 -19.47 7.50
C LEU A 9 -16.54 -18.38 6.68
N GLN A 10 -17.50 -17.66 7.29
CA GLN A 10 -18.03 -16.44 6.71
C GLN A 10 -17.12 -15.27 7.06
N PHE A 11 -16.39 -14.76 6.07
CA PHE A 11 -15.59 -13.55 6.20
C PHE A 11 -16.44 -12.32 5.90
N LYS A 12 -16.67 -11.47 6.91
CA LYS A 12 -17.07 -10.09 6.66
C LYS A 12 -15.81 -9.27 6.48
N PHE A 13 -15.42 -9.02 5.22
CA PHE A 13 -14.49 -7.95 4.91
C PHE A 13 -15.25 -6.64 5.16
N ALA A 14 -15.05 -6.04 6.33
CA ALA A 14 -15.48 -4.66 6.53
C ALA A 14 -14.80 -3.82 5.44
N ALA A 15 -15.55 -2.91 4.82
CA ALA A 15 -14.94 -1.87 4.00
C ALA A 15 -13.99 -1.10 4.92
N ASP A 16 -12.69 -1.37 4.75
CA ASP A 16 -11.67 -0.71 5.54
C ASP A 16 -11.58 0.74 5.03
N ASP A 17 -11.74 1.72 5.91
CA ASP A 17 -11.54 3.14 5.59
C ASP A 17 -10.10 3.43 5.08
N SER A 18 -9.22 2.43 5.15
CA SER A 18 -7.84 2.49 4.67
C SER A 18 -7.64 2.11 3.19
N VAL A 19 -8.69 1.69 2.46
CA VAL A 19 -8.60 1.39 1.03
C VAL A 19 -8.13 2.63 0.25
N GLY A 20 -7.07 2.46 -0.54
CA GLY A 20 -6.45 3.59 -1.26
C GLY A 20 -5.40 4.34 -0.43
N SER A 21 -5.05 3.89 0.78
CA SER A 21 -3.86 4.39 1.49
C SER A 21 -2.60 3.76 0.93
N PHE A 22 -1.50 4.50 0.92
CA PHE A 22 -0.19 3.98 0.54
C PHE A 22 0.92 4.68 1.31
N THR A 23 2.06 4.00 1.38
CA THR A 23 3.29 4.56 1.96
C THR A 23 4.45 4.31 1.03
N GLY A 24 5.44 5.20 1.04
CA GLY A 24 6.64 5.07 0.23
C GLY A 24 7.73 6.05 0.64
N TYR A 25 8.95 5.76 0.22
CA TYR A 25 10.03 6.74 0.32
C TYR A 25 9.96 7.64 -0.90
N ALA A 26 9.70 8.92 -0.68
CA ALA A 26 9.62 9.93 -1.73
C ALA A 26 11.01 10.32 -2.28
N SER A 27 12.00 10.30 -1.41
CA SER A 27 13.42 10.42 -1.74
C SER A 27 14.24 9.84 -0.61
N THR A 28 15.43 9.33 -0.92
CA THR A 28 16.41 8.85 0.06
C THR A 28 17.50 9.87 0.31
N PHE A 29 18.16 9.78 1.46
CA PHE A 29 19.29 10.62 1.81
C PHE A 29 20.62 10.03 1.35
N GLY A 30 21.56 10.89 0.99
CA GLY A 30 22.92 10.49 0.59
C GLY A 30 22.95 9.57 -0.62
N GLY A 31 23.97 8.70 -0.68
CA GLY A 31 24.18 7.76 -1.78
C GLY A 31 24.73 8.40 -3.05
N GLU A 32 24.54 7.70 -4.17
CA GLU A 32 24.90 8.22 -5.49
C GLU A 32 23.94 9.35 -5.90
N PRO A 33 24.42 10.35 -6.66
CA PRO A 33 23.56 11.39 -7.21
C PRO A 33 22.40 10.80 -8.02
N ASP A 34 21.25 11.45 -7.93
CA ASP A 34 20.08 11.09 -8.73
C ASP A 34 20.30 11.42 -10.23
N PHE A 35 19.30 11.14 -11.08
CA PHE A 35 19.43 11.40 -12.53
C PHE A 35 19.57 12.90 -12.91
N HIS A 36 19.39 13.82 -11.96
CA HIS A 36 19.65 15.25 -12.12
C HIS A 36 20.96 15.70 -11.47
N GLY A 37 21.73 14.77 -10.88
CA GLY A 37 22.98 15.05 -10.20
C GLY A 37 22.80 15.55 -8.77
N ASP A 38 21.63 15.32 -8.17
CA ASP A 38 21.30 15.78 -6.82
C ASP A 38 21.52 14.71 -5.76
N ILE A 39 22.01 15.14 -4.59
CA ILE A 39 22.07 14.34 -3.37
C ILE A 39 21.30 15.08 -2.28
N ILE A 40 20.32 14.42 -1.67
CA ILE A 40 19.56 15.01 -0.57
C ILE A 40 20.30 14.78 0.76
N ALA A 41 20.57 15.85 1.51
CA ALA A 41 21.10 15.76 2.86
C ALA A 41 19.98 15.49 3.89
N HIS A 42 20.33 14.87 5.01
CA HIS A 42 19.41 14.75 6.15
C HIS A 42 18.93 16.13 6.62
N GLY A 43 17.63 16.26 6.88
CA GLY A 43 17.02 17.50 7.34
C GLY A 43 16.73 18.52 6.24
N ALA A 44 16.98 18.17 4.97
CA ALA A 44 16.72 19.06 3.84
C ALA A 44 15.24 19.42 3.71
N PHE A 45 14.33 18.54 4.15
CA PHE A 45 12.89 18.76 4.08
C PHE A 45 12.32 19.47 5.31
N THR A 46 13.00 19.38 6.46
CA THR A 46 12.48 19.79 7.78
C THR A 46 11.84 21.18 7.75
N LYS A 47 12.54 22.18 7.21
CA LYS A 47 12.04 23.57 7.18
C LYS A 47 10.83 23.73 6.26
N SER A 48 10.80 23.04 5.12
CA SER A 48 9.67 23.09 4.20
C SER A 48 8.43 22.44 4.78
N LEU A 49 8.58 21.28 5.41
CA LEU A 49 7.48 20.58 6.06
C LEU A 49 6.91 21.39 7.22
N ALA A 50 7.76 22.03 8.02
CA ALA A 50 7.33 22.95 9.07
C ALA A 50 6.56 24.16 8.51
N LYS A 51 7.01 24.73 7.38
CA LYS A 51 6.32 25.82 6.68
C LYS A 51 4.93 25.40 6.19
N HIS A 52 4.81 24.22 5.59
CA HIS A 52 3.53 23.65 5.19
C HIS A 52 2.59 23.48 6.38
N ALA A 53 3.08 22.86 7.46
CA ALA A 53 2.30 22.65 8.68
C ALA A 53 1.81 23.97 9.31
N ALA A 54 2.69 24.98 9.41
CA ALA A 54 2.33 26.30 9.93
C ALA A 54 1.28 27.02 9.06
N ALA A 55 1.29 26.77 7.75
CA ALA A 55 0.30 27.32 6.82
C ALA A 55 -0.99 26.48 6.70
N GLY A 56 -1.08 25.33 7.38
CA GLY A 56 -2.19 24.39 7.22
C GLY A 56 -2.27 23.75 5.82
N THR A 57 -1.13 23.69 5.12
CA THR A 57 -1.02 23.11 3.77
C THR A 57 -0.15 21.86 3.78
N ARG A 58 -0.08 21.17 2.64
CA ARG A 58 0.82 20.03 2.41
C ARG A 58 1.39 20.12 1.00
N PRO A 59 2.54 19.47 0.73
CA PRO A 59 2.96 19.21 -0.64
C PRO A 59 1.83 18.56 -1.45
N ALA A 60 1.75 18.84 -2.75
CA ALA A 60 0.73 18.23 -3.60
C ALA A 60 1.04 16.75 -3.88
N LEU A 61 -0.01 15.93 -4.02
CA LEU A 61 0.09 14.56 -4.54
C LEU A 61 -0.39 14.56 -5.99
N LEU A 62 0.56 14.64 -6.93
CA LEU A 62 0.27 14.79 -8.36
C LEU A 62 0.59 13.53 -9.16
N TRP A 63 0.01 13.45 -10.34
CA TRP A 63 0.36 12.48 -11.36
C TRP A 63 1.46 13.03 -12.27
N GLN A 64 2.60 12.35 -12.37
CA GLN A 64 3.66 12.64 -13.35
C GLN A 64 4.12 14.12 -13.36
N HIS A 65 4.19 14.74 -12.17
CA HIS A 65 4.54 16.16 -11.99
C HIS A 65 3.56 17.17 -12.65
N ASP A 66 2.38 16.71 -13.09
CA ASP A 66 1.36 17.56 -13.69
C ASP A 66 0.52 18.27 -12.62
N GLN A 67 0.76 19.57 -12.48
CA GLN A 67 0.06 20.44 -11.52
C GLN A 67 -1.45 20.53 -11.75
N THR A 68 -1.93 20.16 -12.93
CA THR A 68 -3.37 20.11 -13.25
C THR A 68 -4.02 18.79 -12.86
N ASN A 69 -3.25 17.82 -12.39
CA ASN A 69 -3.69 16.44 -12.20
C ASN A 69 -3.37 15.91 -10.78
N PRO A 70 -4.03 16.47 -9.74
CA PRO A 70 -3.95 15.93 -8.38
C PRO A 70 -4.69 14.59 -8.28
N VAL A 71 -4.05 13.63 -7.61
CA VAL A 71 -4.56 12.25 -7.50
C VAL A 71 -4.83 11.80 -6.07
N GLY A 72 -4.63 12.68 -5.10
CA GLY A 72 -4.86 12.35 -3.70
C GLY A 72 -4.40 13.42 -2.74
N VAL A 73 -4.21 13.00 -1.49
CA VAL A 73 -3.68 13.83 -0.41
C VAL A 73 -2.62 13.08 0.37
N TRP A 74 -1.62 13.81 0.85
CA TRP A 74 -0.68 13.30 1.83
C TRP A 74 -1.27 13.43 3.23
N ASP A 75 -1.07 12.42 4.07
CA ASP A 75 -1.48 12.39 5.47
C ASP A 75 -0.30 12.73 6.39
N SER A 76 0.90 12.19 6.13
CA SER A 76 2.12 12.48 6.88
C SER A 76 3.40 12.41 6.04
N PHE A 77 4.42 13.07 6.56
CA PHE A 77 5.80 13.04 6.07
C PHE A 77 6.73 12.92 7.28
N ASP A 78 7.62 11.94 7.26
CA ASP A 78 8.57 11.68 8.33
C ASP A 78 9.97 11.51 7.73
N GLU A 79 10.93 12.31 8.17
CA GLU A 79 12.34 12.11 7.84
C GLU A 79 12.93 11.05 8.80
N ASP A 80 13.42 9.95 8.24
CA ASP A 80 14.09 8.89 9.01
C ASP A 80 15.56 8.71 8.57
N ALA A 81 16.18 7.61 8.99
CA ALA A 81 17.57 7.32 8.63
C ALA A 81 17.76 7.00 7.15
N GLN A 82 16.72 6.59 6.42
CA GLN A 82 16.78 6.25 5.00
C GLN A 82 16.41 7.42 4.10
N GLY A 83 15.39 8.19 4.46
CA GLY A 83 14.81 9.17 3.56
C GLY A 83 13.58 9.88 4.10
N LEU A 84 12.83 10.46 3.17
CA LEU A 84 11.52 11.03 3.42
C LEU A 84 10.46 9.94 3.24
N LEU A 85 9.99 9.37 4.35
CA LEU A 85 8.85 8.45 4.37
C LEU A 85 7.56 9.25 4.27
N SER A 86 6.75 8.93 3.28
CA SER A 86 5.51 9.66 2.97
C SER A 86 4.33 8.70 3.02
N SER A 87 3.28 9.09 3.74
CA SER A 87 2.03 8.34 3.83
C SER A 87 0.88 9.16 3.28
N GLY A 88 0.10 8.61 2.36
CA GLY A 88 -0.98 9.34 1.70
C GLY A 88 -2.10 8.43 1.22
N ARG A 89 -3.12 9.04 0.61
CA ARG A 89 -4.31 8.36 0.12
C ARG A 89 -4.70 8.85 -1.27
N PHE A 90 -5.09 7.91 -2.13
CA PHE A 90 -5.71 8.17 -3.42
C PHE A 90 -7.13 8.70 -3.23
N THR A 91 -7.51 9.74 -3.99
CA THR A 91 -8.91 10.19 -4.06
C THR A 91 -9.65 9.35 -5.11
N LEU A 92 -10.14 8.17 -4.75
CA LEU A 92 -10.63 7.16 -5.70
C LEU A 92 -11.85 7.58 -6.55
N ASP A 93 -12.53 8.67 -6.22
CA ASP A 93 -13.56 9.30 -7.05
C ASP A 93 -12.99 10.04 -8.28
N VAL A 94 -11.68 10.33 -8.28
CA VAL A 94 -10.97 10.89 -9.43
C VAL A 94 -10.51 9.75 -10.35
N PRO A 95 -10.88 9.76 -11.65
CA PRO A 95 -10.53 8.67 -12.57
C PRO A 95 -9.02 8.40 -12.64
N GLN A 96 -8.20 9.47 -12.70
CA GLN A 96 -6.75 9.32 -12.72
C GLN A 96 -6.20 8.72 -11.41
N ALA A 97 -6.76 9.07 -10.26
CA ALA A 97 -6.36 8.50 -8.97
C ALA A 97 -6.69 7.01 -8.87
N LYS A 98 -7.83 6.59 -9.42
CA LYS A 98 -8.21 5.17 -9.48
C LYS A 98 -7.24 4.37 -10.36
N SER A 99 -6.88 4.91 -11.53
CA SER A 99 -5.86 4.30 -12.40
C SER A 99 -4.49 4.26 -11.71
N ALA A 100 -4.09 5.34 -11.03
CA ALA A 100 -2.84 5.41 -10.30
C ALA A 100 -2.79 4.42 -9.13
N HIS A 101 -3.90 4.23 -8.39
CA HIS A 101 -4.02 3.20 -7.36
C HIS A 101 -3.78 1.81 -7.93
N ALA A 102 -4.45 1.46 -9.04
CA ALA A 102 -4.26 0.16 -9.70
C ALA A 102 -2.80 -0.04 -10.15
N LEU A 103 -2.19 0.95 -10.79
CA LEU A 103 -0.80 0.88 -11.24
C LEU A 103 0.20 0.79 -10.08
N ALA A 104 -0.08 1.50 -8.97
CA ALA A 104 0.74 1.42 -7.76
C ALA A 104 0.65 0.02 -7.12
N LYS A 105 -0.52 -0.62 -7.13
CA LYS A 105 -0.68 -2.01 -6.67
C LYS A 105 0.18 -2.99 -7.48
N ASP A 106 0.24 -2.78 -8.79
CA ASP A 106 1.02 -3.62 -9.70
C ASP A 106 2.53 -3.37 -9.58
N GLY A 107 2.94 -2.36 -8.81
CA GLY A 107 4.33 -1.96 -8.66
C GLY A 107 4.89 -1.22 -9.89
N ALA A 108 4.01 -0.71 -10.75
CA ALA A 108 4.39 0.01 -11.97
C ALA A 108 4.75 1.48 -11.70
N LEU A 109 4.61 1.95 -10.46
CA LEU A 109 4.85 3.34 -10.07
C LEU A 109 5.88 3.43 -8.94
N ALA A 110 6.59 4.56 -8.96
CA ALA A 110 7.48 5.04 -7.92
C ALA A 110 7.05 6.45 -7.47
N LEU A 111 7.83 7.05 -6.57
CA LEU A 111 7.63 8.43 -6.12
C LEU A 111 8.75 9.33 -6.63
N SER A 112 8.44 10.60 -6.84
CA SER A 112 9.43 11.62 -7.16
C SER A 112 9.05 12.93 -6.49
N ILE A 113 10.04 13.73 -6.13
CA ILE A 113 9.84 15.02 -5.47
C ILE A 113 9.97 16.16 -6.48
N GLY A 114 9.13 17.17 -6.33
CA GLY A 114 9.27 18.46 -7.01
C GLY A 114 9.51 19.55 -5.96
N TYR A 115 10.55 20.36 -6.15
CA TYR A 115 10.98 21.33 -5.16
C TYR A 115 11.67 22.54 -5.80
N THR A 116 11.80 23.61 -5.01
CA THR A 116 12.69 24.74 -5.31
C THR A 116 13.83 24.79 -4.29
N ILE A 117 14.95 25.39 -4.68
CA ILE A 117 16.12 25.51 -3.81
C ILE A 117 16.18 26.94 -3.28
N PRO A 118 16.00 27.17 -1.96
CA PRO A 118 16.18 28.50 -1.38
C PRO A 118 17.65 28.94 -1.42
N PRO A 119 17.95 30.24 -1.30
CA PRO A 119 19.33 30.73 -1.27
C PRO A 119 20.18 30.02 -0.22
N GLY A 120 21.33 29.49 -0.63
CA GLY A 120 22.22 28.70 0.24
C GLY A 120 21.74 27.29 0.58
N GLY A 121 20.59 26.86 0.03
CA GLY A 121 20.03 25.52 0.24
C GLY A 121 20.76 24.40 -0.49
N ALA A 122 21.67 24.74 -1.41
CA ALA A 122 22.48 23.78 -2.14
C ALA A 122 23.94 24.20 -2.21
N GLU A 123 24.83 23.22 -2.37
CA GLU A 123 26.24 23.41 -2.66
C GLU A 123 26.75 22.32 -3.62
N LEU A 124 27.81 22.63 -4.37
CA LEU A 124 28.43 21.65 -5.25
C LEU A 124 29.54 20.91 -4.49
N VAL A 125 29.42 19.59 -4.39
CA VAL A 125 30.38 18.72 -3.70
C VAL A 125 30.76 17.59 -4.65
N ASN A 126 32.04 17.48 -4.99
CA ASN A 126 32.56 16.41 -5.85
C ASN A 126 31.80 16.24 -7.18
N GLY A 127 31.32 17.35 -7.76
CA GLY A 127 30.57 17.35 -9.03
C GLY A 127 29.08 17.05 -8.91
N ALA A 128 28.58 16.72 -7.72
CA ALA A 128 27.16 16.55 -7.41
C ALA A 128 26.61 17.76 -6.64
N ARG A 129 25.33 18.07 -6.81
CA ARG A 129 24.65 19.13 -6.06
C ARG A 129 24.08 18.55 -4.77
N LEU A 130 24.72 18.88 -3.65
CA LEU A 130 24.24 18.50 -2.32
C LEU A 130 23.16 19.49 -1.87
N LEU A 131 21.96 18.98 -1.67
CA LEU A 131 20.77 19.74 -1.26
C LEU A 131 20.64 19.66 0.27
N LYS A 132 21.01 20.74 0.93
CA LYS A 132 20.97 20.93 2.39
C LYS A 132 19.63 21.47 2.88
N GLN A 133 18.91 22.17 2.01
CA GLN A 133 17.58 22.68 2.28
C GLN A 133 16.84 22.84 0.97
N ILE A 134 15.59 22.40 0.95
CA ILE A 134 14.68 22.60 -0.18
C ILE A 134 13.35 23.19 0.31
N ASP A 135 12.61 23.79 -0.62
CA ASP A 135 11.19 24.06 -0.48
C ASP A 135 10.45 22.99 -1.30
N LEU A 136 9.94 21.96 -0.62
CA LEU A 136 9.19 20.86 -1.20
C LEU A 136 7.82 21.34 -1.65
N VAL A 137 7.51 21.18 -2.94
CA VAL A 137 6.25 21.65 -3.54
C VAL A 137 5.28 20.49 -3.76
N GLU A 138 5.80 19.35 -4.20
CA GLU A 138 5.01 18.16 -4.50
C GLU A 138 5.80 16.88 -4.22
N VAL A 139 5.05 15.81 -4.00
CA VAL A 139 5.54 14.44 -4.12
C VAL A 139 4.57 13.68 -5.00
N SER A 140 5.06 13.16 -6.11
CA SER A 140 4.25 12.74 -7.23
C SER A 140 4.47 11.29 -7.59
N LEU A 141 3.41 10.67 -8.12
CA LEU A 141 3.47 9.32 -8.65
C LEU A 141 4.04 9.37 -10.06
N VAL A 142 5.10 8.61 -10.27
CA VAL A 142 5.82 8.58 -11.54
C VAL A 142 6.09 7.16 -11.99
N ALA A 143 6.20 6.95 -13.30
CA ALA A 143 6.65 5.67 -13.83
C ALA A 143 8.16 5.46 -13.61
N ILE A 144 8.94 6.56 -13.66
CA ILE A 144 10.39 6.54 -13.52
C ILE A 144 10.76 7.67 -12.55
N ALA A 145 11.32 7.31 -11.39
CA ALA A 145 11.77 8.26 -10.39
C ALA A 145 13.13 8.87 -10.75
N ALA A 146 13.32 10.15 -10.43
CA ALA A 146 14.63 10.79 -10.51
C ALA A 146 15.63 10.12 -9.57
N ASN A 147 15.22 9.90 -8.31
CA ASN A 147 15.98 9.11 -7.34
C ASN A 147 15.63 7.61 -7.51
N PRO A 148 16.59 6.76 -7.92
CA PRO A 148 16.32 5.34 -8.20
C PRO A 148 15.95 4.52 -6.96
N ASN A 149 16.21 5.03 -5.75
CA ASN A 149 15.87 4.36 -4.49
C ASN A 149 14.49 4.74 -3.95
N SER A 150 13.85 5.74 -4.55
CA SER A 150 12.49 6.16 -4.26
C SER A 150 11.49 5.11 -4.73
N ARG A 151 10.54 4.74 -3.86
CA ARG A 151 9.61 3.64 -4.14
C ARG A 151 8.35 3.72 -3.31
N ILE A 152 7.27 3.16 -3.84
CA ILE A 152 6.08 2.84 -3.05
C ILE A 152 6.37 1.53 -2.30
N VAL A 153 6.22 1.55 -0.98
CA VAL A 153 6.52 0.43 -0.07
C VAL A 153 5.26 -0.39 0.20
N SER A 154 4.12 0.26 0.36
CA SER A 154 2.86 -0.42 0.60
C SER A 154 1.70 0.30 -0.05
N VAL A 155 0.73 -0.46 -0.56
CA VAL A 155 -0.56 0.04 -1.05
C VAL A 155 -1.65 -0.80 -0.41
N LYS A 156 -2.50 -0.16 0.40
CA LYS A 156 -3.65 -0.79 1.02
C LYS A 156 -4.79 -0.91 0.01
N CYS A 157 -5.37 -2.10 0.02
CA CYS A 157 -6.40 -2.51 -0.92
C CYS A 157 -7.48 -3.25 -0.14
N ALA A 158 -8.73 -3.08 -0.57
CA ALA A 158 -9.76 -4.03 -0.21
C ALA A 158 -9.39 -5.38 -0.84
N PHE A 159 -9.59 -6.46 -0.09
CA PHE A 159 -9.61 -7.78 -0.71
C PHE A 159 -10.78 -7.82 -1.69
N ASP A 160 -10.50 -8.10 -2.96
CA ASP A 160 -11.51 -8.31 -3.98
C ASP A 160 -11.84 -9.81 -4.08
N PRO A 161 -13.01 -10.27 -3.63
CA PRO A 161 -13.40 -11.67 -3.72
C PRO A 161 -13.55 -12.15 -5.18
N ALA A 162 -13.79 -11.24 -6.14
CA ALA A 162 -13.98 -11.57 -7.54
C ALA A 162 -12.66 -11.73 -8.31
N SER A 163 -11.55 -11.20 -7.78
CA SER A 163 -10.20 -11.37 -8.34
C SER A 163 -9.20 -11.64 -7.21
N PRO A 164 -9.26 -12.83 -6.59
CA PRO A 164 -8.46 -13.12 -5.42
C PRO A 164 -6.97 -13.20 -5.79
N ASN A 165 -6.15 -12.36 -5.15
CA ASN A 165 -4.68 -12.45 -5.19
C ASN A 165 -4.14 -13.13 -3.91
N PRO A 166 -3.25 -14.14 -4.01
CA PRO A 166 -2.77 -14.89 -2.84
C PRO A 166 -2.09 -14.00 -1.80
N ARG A 167 -1.34 -12.99 -2.24
CA ARG A 167 -0.65 -12.06 -1.33
C ARG A 167 -1.63 -11.14 -0.63
N GLU A 168 -2.68 -10.71 -1.34
CA GLU A 168 -3.72 -9.85 -0.76
C GLU A 168 -4.59 -10.64 0.21
N PHE A 169 -4.90 -11.90 -0.10
CA PHE A 169 -5.62 -12.80 0.80
C PHE A 169 -4.80 -13.13 2.05
N GLU A 170 -3.49 -13.43 1.92
CA GLU A 170 -2.60 -13.63 3.08
C GLU A 170 -2.66 -12.41 4.00
N ARG A 171 -2.48 -11.23 3.42
CA ARG A 171 -2.48 -9.96 4.17
C ARG A 171 -3.84 -9.71 4.82
N ALA A 172 -4.92 -9.82 4.07
CA ALA A 172 -6.27 -9.62 4.58
C ALA A 172 -6.64 -10.62 5.69
N ALA A 173 -6.20 -11.89 5.56
CA ALA A 173 -6.40 -12.90 6.59
C ALA A 173 -5.62 -12.58 7.88
N ARG A 174 -4.39 -12.08 7.78
CA ARG A 174 -3.63 -11.61 8.96
C ARG A 174 -4.32 -10.42 9.61
N ASP A 175 -4.69 -9.42 8.82
CA ASP A 175 -5.21 -8.16 9.33
C ASP A 175 -6.59 -8.35 9.96
N ALA A 176 -7.47 -9.15 9.34
CA ALA A 176 -8.82 -9.42 9.85
C ALA A 176 -8.87 -10.39 11.04
N LEU A 177 -7.95 -11.36 11.10
CA LEU A 177 -7.97 -12.43 12.13
C LEU A 177 -6.84 -12.32 13.16
N GLY A 178 -5.97 -11.30 13.05
CA GLY A 178 -4.79 -11.14 13.92
C GLY A 178 -3.76 -12.25 13.77
N LEU A 179 -3.71 -12.94 12.62
CA LEU A 179 -2.83 -14.10 12.42
C LEU A 179 -1.38 -13.69 12.15
N SER A 180 -0.43 -14.50 12.60
CA SER A 180 0.97 -14.41 12.15
C SER A 180 1.11 -14.80 10.69
N ALA A 181 2.19 -14.37 10.03
CA ALA A 181 2.49 -14.76 8.65
C ALA A 181 2.54 -16.29 8.46
N ARG A 182 2.98 -17.03 9.48
CA ARG A 182 3.03 -18.50 9.44
C ARG A 182 1.65 -19.12 9.50
N GLU A 183 0.73 -18.56 10.28
CA GLU A 183 -0.65 -19.01 10.40
C GLU A 183 -1.46 -18.66 9.17
N ALA A 184 -1.31 -17.45 8.63
CA ALA A 184 -1.94 -17.05 7.38
C ALA A 184 -1.50 -17.96 6.21
N LYS A 185 -0.20 -18.28 6.08
CA LYS A 185 0.28 -19.26 5.08
C LYS A 185 -0.33 -20.64 5.25
N ARG A 186 -0.53 -21.10 6.49
CA ARG A 186 -1.22 -22.38 6.76
C ARG A 186 -2.69 -22.32 6.35
N LEU A 187 -3.38 -21.23 6.66
CA LEU A 187 -4.76 -20.99 6.24
C LEU A 187 -4.88 -20.99 4.72
N MET A 188 -3.97 -20.29 4.02
CA MET A 188 -3.90 -20.30 2.56
C MET A 188 -3.71 -21.71 1.98
N SER A 189 -2.83 -22.53 2.56
CA SER A 189 -2.54 -23.86 2.03
C SER A 189 -3.77 -24.78 1.95
N GLY A 190 -4.79 -24.54 2.79
CA GLY A 190 -6.07 -25.28 2.77
C GLY A 190 -7.22 -24.54 2.09
N GLY A 191 -7.31 -23.21 2.25
CA GLY A 191 -8.46 -22.42 1.77
C GLY A 191 -8.28 -21.78 0.39
N TRP A 192 -7.05 -21.52 -0.05
CA TRP A 192 -6.75 -20.79 -1.28
C TRP A 192 -7.24 -21.51 -2.54
N ASN A 193 -7.00 -22.82 -2.62
CA ASN A 193 -7.40 -23.63 -3.77
C ASN A 193 -8.93 -23.74 -3.91
N GLY A 194 -9.69 -23.57 -2.82
CA GLY A 194 -11.16 -23.55 -2.85
C GLY A 194 -11.75 -22.18 -3.22
N LEU A 195 -10.98 -21.10 -3.10
CA LEU A 195 -11.37 -19.75 -3.51
C LEU A 195 -11.07 -19.46 -4.99
N VAL A 196 -10.03 -20.08 -5.55
CA VAL A 196 -9.56 -19.83 -6.94
C VAL A 196 -10.12 -20.86 -7.94
N ARG A 197 -10.59 -22.01 -7.46
CA ARG A 197 -11.29 -22.96 -8.32
C ARG A 197 -12.73 -22.49 -8.50
N ASP A 198 -13.05 -22.14 -9.73
CA ASP A 198 -14.42 -21.97 -10.21
C ASP A 198 -15.10 -23.36 -10.27
N GLU A 199 -15.37 -23.95 -9.10
CA GLU A 199 -16.28 -25.10 -9.03
C GLU A 199 -17.72 -24.56 -9.08
N GLN A 200 -18.32 -24.77 -10.25
CA GLN A 200 -19.69 -24.52 -10.65
C GLN A 200 -20.75 -24.56 -9.52
N VAL A 201 -21.56 -23.50 -9.54
CA VAL A 201 -22.94 -23.35 -9.05
C VAL A 201 -23.17 -23.64 -7.56
N ASP A 202 -23.51 -22.55 -6.87
CA ASP A 202 -24.06 -22.47 -5.53
C ASP A 202 -25.29 -23.40 -5.33
N ASN A 203 -25.06 -24.69 -5.09
CA ASN A 203 -26.09 -25.61 -4.61
C ASN A 203 -26.24 -25.47 -3.10
N SER A 204 -26.81 -24.33 -2.68
CA SER A 204 -27.20 -24.04 -1.29
C SER A 204 -27.98 -25.20 -0.63
N ALA A 205 -28.72 -25.99 -1.41
CA ALA A 205 -29.43 -27.19 -0.95
C ALA A 205 -28.49 -28.35 -0.55
N GLU A 206 -27.37 -28.53 -1.24
CA GLU A 206 -26.40 -29.60 -1.00
C GLU A 206 -25.56 -29.30 0.24
N LEU A 207 -25.16 -28.03 0.42
CA LEU A 207 -24.51 -27.53 1.62
C LEU A 207 -25.42 -27.62 2.86
N ALA A 208 -26.71 -27.30 2.73
CA ALA A 208 -27.69 -27.47 3.81
C ALA A 208 -27.87 -28.94 4.21
N GLN A 209 -27.87 -29.86 3.25
CA GLN A 209 -27.94 -31.30 3.53
C GLN A 209 -26.66 -31.83 4.21
N ILE A 210 -25.50 -31.32 3.82
CA ILE A 210 -24.22 -31.68 4.45
C ILE A 210 -24.17 -31.14 5.89
N ALA A 211 -24.60 -29.90 6.12
CA ALA A 211 -24.70 -29.31 7.47
C ALA A 211 -25.66 -30.10 8.37
N ALA A 212 -26.83 -30.49 7.87
CA ALA A 212 -27.79 -31.31 8.61
C ALA A 212 -27.24 -32.72 8.95
N LYS A 213 -26.52 -33.35 8.02
CA LYS A 213 -25.83 -34.64 8.27
C LYS A 213 -24.77 -34.50 9.36
N LEU A 214 -23.98 -33.43 9.34
CA LEU A 214 -22.94 -33.18 10.34
C LEU A 214 -23.52 -32.87 11.72
N GLN A 215 -24.63 -32.13 11.79
CA GLN A 215 -25.34 -31.88 13.05
C GLN A 215 -25.87 -33.17 13.67
N ASN A 216 -26.45 -34.07 12.85
CA ASN A 216 -26.93 -35.37 13.33
C ASN A 216 -25.80 -36.28 13.82
N ILE A 217 -24.65 -36.28 13.13
CA ILE A 217 -23.46 -37.03 13.55
C ILE A 217 -22.91 -36.46 14.88
N THR A 218 -22.85 -35.14 15.02
CA THR A 218 -22.39 -34.47 16.24
C THR A 218 -23.31 -34.75 17.44
N ALA A 219 -24.63 -34.72 17.22
CA ALA A 219 -25.61 -35.09 18.23
C ALA A 219 -25.47 -36.56 18.66
N SER A 220 -25.16 -37.47 17.73
CA SER A 220 -24.91 -38.89 18.06
C SER A 220 -23.61 -39.15 18.82
N LEU A 221 -22.62 -38.25 18.69
CA LEU A 221 -21.34 -38.32 19.39
C LEU A 221 -21.39 -37.69 20.79
N GLN A 222 -22.30 -36.75 21.03
CA GLN A 222 -22.53 -36.11 22.33
C GLN A 222 -23.54 -36.86 23.21
N GLY A 223 -24.27 -37.83 22.65
CA GLY A 223 -25.26 -38.66 23.34
C GLY A 223 -24.75 -40.05 23.79
N ARG A 224 -23.45 -40.22 24.02
CA ARG A 224 -22.84 -41.42 24.62
C ARG A 224 -21.79 -41.05 25.64
#